data_AF-A0A2H4RAL8-F1
#
_entry.id   AF-A0A2H4RAL8-F1
#
_cell.length_a   1.000
_cell.length_b   1.000
_cell.length_c   1.000
_cell.angle_alpha   90.00
_cell.angle_beta   90.00
_cell.angle_gamma   90.00
#
_symmetry.space_group_name_H-M   'P 1'
#
loop_
_entity.id
_entity.type
_entity.pdbx_description
1 polymer ?
#
loop_
_entity_poly.entity_id
_entity_poly.type
_entity_poly.pdbx_seq_one_letter_code
_entity_poly.pdbx_strand_id
1 'polypeptide(L)'
;YEHTVEELTYGAKLAWRNSNRCIGRFFWNSLTVADARDIQTEDEFIATIENHITTATNNGKIKPYITIFSQHQPPQIYNNQLIRYAGYSDQGDPAERSITQLAEHLGWKGDHTHFDVLPLIYKMPEGNLKYHVYNPELIKEVPIVHDRYPKLKQLGLKWYAVPIISSMDLKIGGVTYPTAPFNGWYMVNEIAVRNFTDSYRYNLLESVADAFEFDTLKNNSFNKDRALVELNDAVYHSFKNEGVSIVDHLTASKQFERFEKNETKEGRDVTGKWSWLAPSLSPTLVSNYHHGYKNEIREPNFFYKQSTST
;
A
#
# COMPACT_ATOMS: atom_id res chain seq x y z
N TYR A 1 20.61 20.62 -9.61
CA TYR A 1 20.38 21.55 -8.49
C TYR A 1 19.87 20.73 -7.31
N GLU A 2 19.86 21.29 -6.11
CA GLU A 2 19.29 20.63 -4.93
C GLU A 2 18.12 21.43 -4.39
N HIS A 3 17.05 20.75 -4.01
CA HIS A 3 15.93 21.38 -3.33
C HIS A 3 16.28 21.78 -1.90
N THR A 4 15.71 22.88 -1.43
CA THR A 4 15.64 23.17 0.00
C THR A 4 14.75 22.14 0.71
N VAL A 5 14.85 22.06 2.04
CA VAL A 5 13.96 21.20 2.85
C VAL A 5 12.49 21.57 2.66
N GLU A 6 12.19 22.87 2.51
CA GLU A 6 10.83 23.37 2.27
C GLU A 6 10.30 22.94 0.91
N GLU A 7 11.10 23.11 -0.16
CA GLU A 7 10.76 22.68 -1.51
C GLU A 7 10.53 21.17 -1.60
N LEU A 8 11.39 20.38 -0.95
CA LEU A 8 11.26 18.92 -0.89
C LEU A 8 9.96 18.51 -0.17
N THR A 9 9.72 19.11 0.99
CA THR A 9 8.55 18.83 1.83
C THR A 9 7.25 19.18 1.12
N TYR A 10 7.16 20.38 0.57
CA TYR A 10 5.98 20.82 -0.15
C TYR A 10 5.83 20.09 -1.49
N GLY A 11 6.92 19.84 -2.20
CA GLY A 11 6.94 19.07 -3.44
C GLY A 11 6.41 17.65 -3.27
N ALA A 12 6.77 16.96 -2.20
CA ALA A 12 6.23 15.62 -1.90
C ALA A 12 4.73 15.65 -1.58
N LYS A 13 4.28 16.66 -0.82
CA LYS A 13 2.85 16.90 -0.57
C LYS A 13 2.07 17.16 -1.87
N LEU A 14 2.63 17.99 -2.76
CA LEU A 14 2.05 18.24 -4.08
C LEU A 14 2.01 16.98 -4.94
N ALA A 15 3.05 16.15 -4.89
CA ALA A 15 3.08 14.87 -5.59
C ALA A 15 1.90 13.98 -5.20
N TRP A 16 1.62 13.86 -3.88
CA TRP A 16 0.44 13.14 -3.41
C TRP A 16 -0.86 13.82 -3.87
N ARG A 17 -0.97 15.15 -3.77
CA ARG A 17 -2.15 15.89 -4.24
C ARG A 17 -2.45 15.64 -5.74
N ASN A 18 -1.40 15.52 -6.55
CA ASN A 18 -1.48 15.27 -7.99
C ASN A 18 -1.63 13.78 -8.35
N SER A 19 -1.63 12.86 -7.38
CA SER A 19 -1.74 11.42 -7.62
C SER A 19 -3.15 11.03 -8.10
N ASN A 20 -3.36 11.00 -9.42
CA ASN A 20 -4.65 10.74 -10.07
C ASN A 20 -5.32 9.41 -9.68
N ARG A 21 -4.54 8.44 -9.19
CA ARG A 21 -5.01 7.10 -8.79
C ARG A 21 -5.34 6.99 -7.29
N CYS A 22 -5.12 8.05 -6.51
CA CYS A 22 -5.29 8.02 -5.07
C CYS A 22 -6.63 8.65 -4.65
N ILE A 23 -7.49 7.86 -4.00
CA ILE A 23 -8.75 8.33 -3.41
C ILE A 23 -8.52 9.10 -2.09
N GLY A 24 -7.44 8.79 -1.35
CA GLY A 24 -7.12 9.35 -0.04
C GLY A 24 -6.51 10.76 -0.04
N ARG A 25 -6.64 11.53 -1.12
CA ARG A 25 -5.96 12.83 -1.28
C ARG A 25 -6.43 13.93 -0.33
N PHE A 26 -7.53 13.74 0.39
CA PHE A 26 -7.99 14.70 1.41
C PHE A 26 -6.93 15.07 2.44
N PHE A 27 -6.00 14.15 2.73
CA PHE A 27 -4.96 14.32 3.74
C PHE A 27 -3.61 14.79 3.17
N TRP A 28 -3.55 15.21 1.89
CA TRP A 28 -2.27 15.49 1.21
C TRP A 28 -1.35 16.44 1.98
N ASN A 29 -1.91 17.44 2.65
CA ASN A 29 -1.14 18.45 3.39
C ASN A 29 -0.62 17.95 4.75
N SER A 30 -1.12 16.82 5.27
CA SER A 30 -0.66 16.22 6.53
C SER A 30 0.45 15.18 6.35
N LEU A 31 0.97 15.00 5.13
CA LEU A 31 2.13 14.13 4.88
C LEU A 31 3.32 14.59 5.73
N THR A 32 3.89 13.66 6.49
CA THR A 32 5.16 13.88 7.18
C THR A 32 6.28 13.46 6.25
N VAL A 33 7.25 14.35 6.05
CA VAL A 33 8.37 14.15 5.11
C VAL A 33 9.66 14.03 5.92
N ALA A 34 10.37 12.92 5.77
CA ALA A 34 11.73 12.75 6.25
C ALA A 34 12.70 13.00 5.09
N ASP A 35 13.56 14.00 5.28
CA ASP A 35 14.70 14.23 4.40
C ASP A 35 15.82 13.27 4.83
N ALA A 36 16.16 12.33 3.95
CA ALA A 36 17.19 11.32 4.15
C ALA A 36 18.21 11.39 3.00
N ARG A 37 18.37 12.56 2.39
CA ARG A 37 19.29 12.78 1.24
C ARG A 37 20.76 12.70 1.64
N ASP A 38 21.06 12.85 2.91
CA ASP A 38 22.38 12.78 3.55
C ASP A 38 22.81 11.36 3.94
N ILE A 39 21.89 10.38 3.91
CA ILE A 39 22.18 8.99 4.26
C ILE A 39 23.12 8.35 3.24
N GLN A 40 24.27 7.88 3.71
CA GLN A 40 25.34 7.32 2.86
C GLN A 40 25.75 5.91 3.23
N THR A 41 25.54 5.49 4.49
CA THR A 41 25.97 4.17 4.95
C THR A 41 24.81 3.16 5.00
N GLU A 42 25.17 1.87 4.96
CA GLU A 42 24.23 0.76 5.02
C GLU A 42 23.45 0.73 6.35
N ASP A 43 24.15 0.92 7.46
CA ASP A 43 23.55 0.91 8.81
C ASP A 43 22.56 2.08 8.99
N GLU A 44 22.92 3.28 8.53
CA GLU A 44 22.02 4.45 8.54
C GLU A 44 20.79 4.22 7.64
N PHE A 45 20.98 3.60 6.47
CA PHE A 45 19.89 3.28 5.56
C PHE A 45 18.89 2.30 6.19
N ILE A 46 19.38 1.20 6.78
CA ILE A 46 18.54 0.22 7.48
C ILE A 46 17.80 0.89 8.64
N ALA A 47 18.51 1.63 9.49
CA ALA A 47 17.92 2.34 10.62
C ALA A 47 16.84 3.35 10.18
N THR A 48 17.06 4.03 9.06
CA THR A 48 16.10 4.97 8.47
C THR A 48 14.83 4.27 7.98
N ILE A 49 14.97 3.08 7.38
CA ILE A 49 13.84 2.25 6.93
C ILE A 49 13.03 1.73 8.13
N GLU A 50 13.69 1.20 9.16
CA GLU A 50 13.00 0.73 10.36
C GLU A 50 12.32 1.88 11.12
N ASN A 51 12.93 3.06 11.15
CA ASN A 51 12.33 4.27 11.68
C ASN A 51 11.09 4.70 10.88
N HIS A 52 11.11 4.58 9.54
CA HIS A 52 9.91 4.80 8.72
C HIS A 52 8.80 3.86 9.17
N ILE A 53 9.06 2.55 9.26
CA ILE A 53 8.05 1.56 9.64
C ILE A 53 7.49 1.86 11.03
N THR A 54 8.35 2.15 12.01
CA THR A 54 7.96 2.47 13.39
C THR A 54 7.09 3.73 13.43
N THR A 55 7.56 4.81 12.80
CA THR A 55 6.89 6.12 12.81
C THR A 55 5.58 6.08 12.05
N ALA A 56 5.52 5.39 10.91
CA ALA A 56 4.32 5.21 10.12
C ALA A 56 3.30 4.35 10.88
N THR A 57 3.73 3.27 11.53
CA THR A 57 2.84 2.37 12.28
C THR A 57 2.21 3.06 13.49
N ASN A 58 2.99 3.83 14.26
CA ASN A 58 2.52 4.66 15.38
C ASN A 58 1.50 3.93 16.29
N ASN A 59 1.84 2.72 16.72
CA ASN A 59 1.00 1.85 17.55
C ASN A 59 -0.40 1.57 16.97
N GLY A 60 -0.55 1.58 15.64
CA GLY A 60 -1.82 1.38 14.91
C GLY A 60 -2.49 2.68 14.47
N LYS A 61 -2.14 3.83 15.05
CA LYS A 61 -2.63 5.16 14.62
C LYS A 61 -1.81 5.67 13.44
N ILE A 62 -1.91 4.99 12.30
CA ILE A 62 -1.03 5.13 11.14
C ILE A 62 -0.87 6.59 10.74
N LYS A 63 0.39 7.02 10.55
CA LYS A 63 0.74 8.35 10.03
C LYS A 63 1.09 8.26 8.56
N PRO A 64 0.64 9.21 7.71
CA PRO A 64 1.10 9.30 6.34
C PRO A 64 2.53 9.82 6.34
N TYR A 65 3.47 9.02 5.88
CA TYR A 65 4.91 9.28 5.96
C TYR A 65 5.57 9.05 4.61
N ILE A 66 6.62 9.80 4.31
CA ILE A 66 7.51 9.56 3.19
C ILE A 66 8.95 9.82 3.63
N THR A 67 9.87 8.94 3.24
CA THR A 67 11.31 9.14 3.44
C THR A 67 11.93 9.34 2.07
N ILE A 68 12.66 10.43 1.85
CA ILE A 68 13.23 10.76 0.54
C ILE A 68 14.76 10.67 0.61
N PHE A 69 15.33 9.72 -0.13
CA PHE A 69 16.79 9.55 -0.24
C PHE A 69 17.40 10.39 -1.38
N SER A 70 18.73 10.40 -1.46
CA SER A 70 19.48 11.23 -2.43
C SER A 70 19.06 11.01 -3.89
N GLN A 71 19.15 12.05 -4.72
CA GLN A 71 18.91 11.95 -6.17
C GLN A 71 20.14 11.44 -6.96
N HIS A 72 21.35 11.58 -6.42
CA HIS A 72 22.59 11.37 -7.19
C HIS A 72 23.13 9.95 -7.09
N GLN A 73 23.16 9.41 -5.88
CA GLN A 73 23.58 8.04 -5.60
C GLN A 73 22.69 7.48 -4.47
N PRO A 74 21.40 7.24 -4.73
CA PRO A 74 20.51 6.70 -3.71
C PRO A 74 20.80 5.23 -3.41
N PRO A 75 20.54 4.77 -2.17
CA PRO A 75 20.27 3.36 -1.94
C PRO A 75 19.07 2.93 -2.80
N GLN A 76 19.11 1.75 -3.39
CA GLN A 76 18.03 1.21 -4.22
C GLN A 76 17.23 0.20 -3.42
N ILE A 77 15.89 0.28 -3.50
CA ILE A 77 14.97 -0.70 -2.90
C ILE A 77 14.31 -1.49 -4.01
N TYR A 78 14.30 -2.82 -3.87
CA TYR A 78 13.74 -3.73 -4.87
C TYR A 78 12.34 -4.22 -4.51
N ASN A 79 11.93 -4.12 -3.25
CA ASN A 79 10.59 -4.47 -2.81
C ASN A 79 9.52 -3.57 -3.45
N ASN A 80 8.35 -4.13 -3.76
CA ASN A 80 7.18 -3.36 -4.19
C ASN A 80 6.63 -2.48 -3.06
N GLN A 81 6.54 -3.04 -1.87
CA GLN A 81 6.32 -2.33 -0.62
C GLN A 81 7.33 -2.82 0.42
N LEU A 82 7.71 -1.98 1.39
CA LEU A 82 8.68 -2.37 2.42
C LEU A 82 8.21 -3.58 3.24
N ILE A 83 6.89 -3.73 3.40
CA ILE A 83 6.26 -4.85 4.08
C ILE A 83 5.36 -5.55 3.06
N ARG A 84 5.71 -6.79 2.71
CA ARG A 84 4.92 -7.67 1.84
C ARG A 84 5.07 -9.11 2.30
N TYR A 85 4.07 -9.92 1.99
CA TYR A 85 4.17 -11.36 2.13
C TYR A 85 4.85 -11.97 0.91
N ALA A 86 5.66 -13.00 1.14
CA ALA A 86 6.33 -13.77 0.12
C ALA A 86 5.32 -14.51 -0.78
N GLY A 87 5.74 -14.84 -1.99
CA GLY A 87 5.00 -15.57 -3.00
C GLY A 87 5.77 -16.77 -3.48
N TYR A 88 5.29 -17.96 -3.15
CA TYR A 88 5.85 -19.23 -3.60
C TYR A 88 5.05 -19.77 -4.80
N SER A 89 5.44 -20.95 -5.30
CA SER A 89 4.73 -21.60 -6.40
C SER A 89 3.31 -22.06 -6.01
N ASP A 90 3.15 -22.45 -4.76
CA ASP A 90 2.01 -23.19 -4.20
C ASP A 90 1.27 -22.42 -3.09
N GLN A 91 1.86 -21.34 -2.58
CA GLN A 91 1.33 -20.57 -1.44
C GLN A 91 1.91 -19.15 -1.40
N GLY A 92 1.44 -18.32 -0.46
CA GLY A 92 1.82 -16.92 -0.36
C GLY A 92 1.11 -16.03 -1.38
N ASP A 93 1.65 -14.83 -1.62
CA ASP A 93 1.11 -13.83 -2.53
C ASP A 93 1.72 -13.96 -3.95
N PRO A 94 0.97 -14.43 -4.97
CA PRO A 94 1.52 -14.61 -6.30
C PRO A 94 2.13 -13.36 -6.94
N ALA A 95 1.72 -12.16 -6.50
CA ALA A 95 2.27 -10.90 -7.00
C ALA A 95 3.74 -10.68 -6.59
N GLU A 96 4.23 -11.37 -5.55
CA GLU A 96 5.59 -11.20 -5.03
C GLU A 96 6.51 -12.38 -5.38
N ARG A 97 6.12 -13.27 -6.31
CA ARG A 97 6.94 -14.43 -6.71
C ARG A 97 8.33 -14.04 -7.17
N SER A 98 8.44 -13.02 -8.03
CA SER A 98 9.74 -12.57 -8.55
C SER A 98 10.64 -12.00 -7.44
N ILE A 99 10.06 -11.24 -6.50
CA ILE A 99 10.79 -10.67 -5.35
C ILE A 99 11.20 -11.77 -4.37
N THR A 100 10.35 -12.78 -4.18
CA THR A 100 10.64 -13.93 -3.32
C THR A 100 11.78 -14.76 -3.88
N GLN A 101 11.76 -15.06 -5.18
CA GLN A 101 12.86 -15.74 -5.87
C GLN A 101 14.17 -14.95 -5.77
N LEU A 102 14.10 -13.62 -5.86
CA LEU A 102 15.28 -12.77 -5.64
C LEU A 102 15.81 -12.87 -4.21
N ALA A 103 14.93 -12.87 -3.20
CA ALA A 103 15.32 -13.05 -1.81
C ALA A 103 15.99 -14.42 -1.59
N GLU A 104 15.38 -15.50 -2.11
CA GLU A 104 15.93 -16.87 -2.04
C GLU A 104 17.29 -16.98 -2.75
N HIS A 105 17.44 -16.34 -3.91
CA HIS A 105 18.71 -16.30 -4.64
C HIS A 105 19.83 -15.62 -3.84
N LEU A 106 19.48 -14.59 -3.06
CA LEU A 106 20.42 -13.92 -2.14
C LEU A 106 20.70 -14.73 -0.85
N GLY A 107 20.01 -15.86 -0.66
CA GLY A 107 20.19 -16.77 0.46
C GLY A 107 19.20 -16.59 1.61
N TRP A 108 18.18 -15.73 1.46
CA TRP A 108 17.07 -15.68 2.42
C TRP A 108 16.25 -16.97 2.36
N LYS A 109 15.72 -17.40 3.52
CA LYS A 109 14.83 -18.56 3.64
C LYS A 109 13.64 -18.16 4.47
N GLY A 110 12.44 -18.24 3.90
CA GLY A 110 11.19 -18.12 4.64
C GLY A 110 10.79 -19.45 5.30
N ASP A 111 9.75 -19.41 6.12
CA ASP A 111 9.16 -20.59 6.76
C ASP A 111 8.28 -21.40 5.81
N HIS A 112 8.11 -20.91 4.57
CA HIS A 112 7.19 -21.43 3.58
C HIS A 112 5.78 -21.46 4.19
N THR A 113 5.23 -20.28 4.51
CA THR A 113 3.81 -20.09 4.87
C THR A 113 3.06 -19.16 3.90
N HIS A 114 1.75 -18.99 4.10
CA HIS A 114 0.94 -18.01 3.35
C HIS A 114 1.30 -16.55 3.64
N PHE A 115 2.00 -16.29 4.75
CA PHE A 115 2.19 -14.94 5.28
C PHE A 115 3.62 -14.72 5.81
N ASP A 116 4.62 -15.27 5.12
CA ASP A 116 6.03 -14.99 5.43
C ASP A 116 6.36 -13.55 5.03
N VAL A 117 6.81 -12.73 5.97
CA VAL A 117 7.21 -11.35 5.68
C VAL A 117 8.53 -11.35 4.90
N LEU A 118 8.52 -10.74 3.72
CA LEU A 118 9.73 -10.59 2.90
C LEU A 118 10.76 -9.68 3.60
N PRO A 119 12.07 -9.97 3.46
CA PRO A 119 13.10 -9.07 3.93
C PRO A 119 13.14 -7.80 3.07
N LEU A 120 13.73 -6.73 3.60
CA LEU A 120 14.16 -5.60 2.77
C LEU A 120 15.22 -6.09 1.79
N ILE A 121 15.04 -5.89 0.49
CA ILE A 121 16.03 -6.18 -0.55
C ILE A 121 16.52 -4.85 -1.11
N TYR A 122 17.83 -4.61 -1.00
CA TYR A 122 18.39 -3.31 -1.29
C TYR A 122 19.82 -3.37 -1.82
N LYS A 123 20.25 -2.27 -2.43
CA LYS A 123 21.62 -2.08 -2.91
C LYS A 123 22.10 -0.67 -2.58
N MET A 124 23.16 -0.56 -1.79
CA MET A 124 23.85 0.72 -1.54
C MET A 124 24.63 1.18 -2.79
N PRO A 125 24.96 2.48 -2.93
CA PRO A 125 25.85 2.94 -3.99
C PRO A 125 27.15 2.13 -4.03
N GLU A 126 27.53 1.66 -5.23
CA GLU A 126 28.73 0.83 -5.47
C GLU A 126 28.77 -0.51 -4.69
N GLY A 127 27.73 -0.85 -3.95
CA GLY A 127 27.62 -2.07 -3.16
C GLY A 127 27.03 -3.25 -3.93
N ASN A 128 27.04 -4.42 -3.29
CA ASN A 128 26.33 -5.61 -3.76
C ASN A 128 24.85 -5.55 -3.38
N LEU A 129 24.02 -6.29 -4.12
CA LEU A 129 22.64 -6.53 -3.74
C LEU A 129 22.61 -7.36 -2.45
N LYS A 130 21.84 -6.92 -1.46
CA LYS A 130 21.74 -7.52 -0.13
C LYS A 130 20.28 -7.61 0.31
N TYR A 131 20.06 -8.34 1.39
CA TYR A 131 18.79 -8.31 2.10
C TYR A 131 18.99 -8.05 3.60
N HIS A 132 17.96 -7.51 4.26
CA HIS A 132 17.89 -7.31 5.71
C HIS A 132 16.56 -7.87 6.23
N VAL A 133 16.63 -8.73 7.25
CA VAL A 133 15.45 -9.31 7.89
C VAL A 133 15.03 -8.38 9.02
N TYR A 134 13.81 -7.85 8.94
CA TYR A 134 13.25 -7.03 10.01
C TYR A 134 13.09 -7.84 11.30
N ASN A 135 13.22 -7.17 12.44
CA ASN A 135 12.70 -7.73 13.69
C ASN A 135 11.18 -7.96 13.55
N PRO A 136 10.65 -9.17 13.80
CA PRO A 136 9.20 -9.44 13.71
C PRO A 136 8.33 -8.48 14.52
N GLU A 137 8.81 -7.97 15.67
CA GLU A 137 8.07 -7.01 16.50
C GLU A 137 7.84 -5.66 15.82
N LEU A 138 8.65 -5.32 14.80
CA LEU A 138 8.49 -4.11 14.00
C LEU A 138 7.24 -4.16 13.11
N ILE A 139 6.78 -5.36 12.76
CA ILE A 139 5.74 -5.57 11.75
C ILE A 139 4.41 -5.86 12.43
N LYS A 140 3.57 -4.82 12.54
CA LYS A 140 2.21 -4.99 13.06
C LYS A 140 1.32 -5.69 12.03
N GLU A 141 0.83 -6.87 12.38
CA GLU A 141 -0.15 -7.63 11.60
C GLU A 141 -1.51 -7.67 12.31
N VAL A 142 -2.58 -7.79 11.54
CA VAL A 142 -3.96 -7.87 12.02
C VAL A 142 -4.54 -9.23 11.62
N PRO A 143 -4.86 -10.12 12.58
CA PRO A 143 -5.59 -11.34 12.29
C PRO A 143 -7.03 -11.03 11.85
N ILE A 144 -7.52 -11.70 10.82
CA ILE A 144 -8.87 -11.46 10.29
C ILE A 144 -9.85 -12.44 10.93
N VAL A 145 -10.85 -11.88 11.60
CA VAL A 145 -11.92 -12.61 12.28
C VAL A 145 -13.27 -12.01 11.93
N HIS A 146 -14.33 -12.78 12.18
CA HIS A 146 -15.69 -12.31 11.96
C HIS A 146 -16.61 -12.77 13.09
N ASP A 147 -17.24 -11.83 13.78
CA ASP A 147 -18.07 -12.12 14.97
C ASP A 147 -19.26 -13.04 14.68
N ARG A 148 -19.92 -12.83 13.53
CA ARG A 148 -21.05 -13.65 13.06
C ARG A 148 -20.63 -14.99 12.45
N TYR A 149 -19.38 -15.11 12.00
CA TYR A 149 -18.87 -16.29 11.31
C TYR A 149 -17.54 -16.77 11.94
N PRO A 150 -17.58 -17.46 13.09
CA PRO A 150 -16.38 -17.87 13.83
C PRO A 150 -15.43 -18.80 13.05
N LYS A 151 -15.95 -19.53 12.05
CA LYS A 151 -15.14 -20.40 11.17
C LYS A 151 -14.09 -19.63 10.38
N LEU A 152 -14.30 -18.33 10.10
CA LEU A 152 -13.33 -17.51 9.38
C LEU A 152 -11.95 -17.49 10.08
N LYS A 153 -11.95 -17.45 11.42
CA LYS A 153 -10.70 -17.46 12.21
C LYS A 153 -9.85 -18.70 11.95
N GLN A 154 -10.47 -19.83 11.59
CA GLN A 154 -9.77 -21.10 11.35
C GLN A 154 -8.93 -21.06 10.07
N LEU A 155 -9.22 -20.14 9.14
CA LEU A 155 -8.42 -19.93 7.93
C LEU A 155 -7.06 -19.27 8.22
N GLY A 156 -6.84 -18.75 9.43
CA GLY A 156 -5.55 -18.14 9.82
C GLY A 156 -5.18 -16.90 9.01
N LEU A 157 -6.16 -16.22 8.40
CA LEU A 157 -5.92 -15.03 7.59
C LEU A 157 -5.40 -13.88 8.44
N LYS A 158 -4.43 -13.14 7.90
CA LYS A 158 -3.91 -11.90 8.49
C LYS A 158 -3.44 -10.94 7.42
N TRP A 159 -3.26 -9.68 7.78
CA TRP A 159 -2.64 -8.68 6.90
C TRP A 159 -1.81 -7.67 7.69
N TYR A 160 -0.71 -7.18 7.13
CA TYR A 160 0.12 -6.14 7.75
C TYR A 160 -0.61 -4.79 7.75
N ALA A 161 -0.31 -3.96 8.76
CA ALA A 161 -1.05 -2.73 9.03
C ALA A 161 -0.78 -1.61 8.01
N VAL A 162 0.46 -1.43 7.57
CA VAL A 162 0.90 -0.23 6.84
C VAL A 162 1.33 -0.56 5.40
N PRO A 163 0.65 -0.04 4.36
CA PRO A 163 1.07 -0.19 2.96
C PRO A 163 2.15 0.85 2.59
N ILE A 164 3.43 0.47 2.69
CA ILE A 164 4.55 1.38 2.40
C ILE A 164 5.09 1.12 0.99
N ILE A 165 4.57 1.83 -0.02
CA ILE A 165 5.02 1.69 -1.42
C ILE A 165 6.47 2.15 -1.57
N SER A 166 7.30 1.31 -2.18
CA SER A 166 8.74 1.56 -2.38
C SER A 166 9.22 1.40 -3.82
N SER A 167 8.33 1.08 -4.77
CA SER A 167 8.65 0.81 -6.18
C SER A 167 8.30 1.95 -7.14
N MET A 168 8.16 3.18 -6.64
CA MET A 168 7.84 4.36 -7.45
C MET A 168 8.93 5.42 -7.36
N ASP A 169 9.10 6.17 -8.46
CA ASP A 169 9.93 7.37 -8.50
C ASP A 169 9.10 8.59 -8.11
N LEU A 170 9.64 9.46 -7.26
CA LEU A 170 9.08 10.77 -6.96
C LEU A 170 9.76 11.82 -7.83
N LYS A 171 8.99 12.57 -8.63
CA LYS A 171 9.52 13.69 -9.43
C LYS A 171 9.02 15.03 -8.90
N ILE A 172 9.94 15.95 -8.66
CA ILE A 172 9.69 17.31 -8.17
C ILE A 172 10.56 18.26 -9.00
N GLY A 173 9.98 19.25 -9.67
CA GLY A 173 10.75 20.31 -10.35
C GLY A 173 11.75 19.84 -11.42
N GLY A 174 11.56 18.66 -12.03
CA GLY A 174 12.53 18.06 -12.95
C GLY A 174 13.63 17.21 -12.29
N VAL A 175 13.68 17.16 -10.96
CA VAL A 175 14.49 16.19 -10.20
C VAL A 175 13.71 14.89 -10.02
N THR A 176 14.40 13.76 -10.16
CA THR A 176 13.87 12.43 -9.84
C THR A 176 14.53 11.88 -8.58
N TYR A 177 13.71 11.56 -7.57
CA TYR A 177 14.08 10.81 -6.38
C TYR A 177 13.63 9.37 -6.56
N PRO A 178 14.54 8.46 -6.95
CA PRO A 178 14.16 7.09 -7.27
C PRO A 178 13.88 6.26 -6.01
N THR A 179 14.36 6.66 -4.84
CA THR A 179 14.10 5.94 -3.59
C THR A 179 13.41 6.87 -2.63
N ALA A 180 12.08 6.77 -2.59
CA ALA A 180 11.25 7.62 -1.77
C ALA A 180 10.05 6.86 -1.19
N PRO A 181 10.25 5.82 -0.34
CA PRO A 181 9.15 5.01 0.17
C PRO A 181 8.13 5.88 0.90
N PHE A 182 6.84 5.62 0.66
CA PHE A 182 5.73 6.40 1.24
C PHE A 182 4.55 5.51 1.62
N ASN A 183 3.76 5.96 2.60
CA ASN A 183 2.58 5.24 3.05
C ASN A 183 1.38 6.15 3.35
N GLY A 184 0.21 5.52 3.33
CA GLY A 184 -0.98 5.97 4.03
C GLY A 184 -1.48 4.85 4.94
N TRP A 185 -2.79 4.76 5.11
CA TRP A 185 -3.46 3.61 5.69
C TRP A 185 -4.37 2.96 4.64
N TYR A 186 -4.68 1.68 4.84
CA TYR A 186 -5.52 0.93 3.91
C TYR A 186 -6.95 1.47 3.82
N MET A 187 -7.51 1.38 2.61
CA MET A 187 -8.94 1.27 2.38
C MET A 187 -9.33 -0.22 2.33
N VAL A 188 -10.45 -0.59 2.97
CA VAL A 188 -10.87 -1.99 3.17
C VAL A 188 -10.85 -2.86 1.90
N ASN A 189 -11.30 -2.34 0.75
CA ASN A 189 -11.38 -3.14 -0.47
C ASN A 189 -10.00 -3.52 -1.03
N GLU A 190 -8.94 -2.79 -0.69
CA GLU A 190 -7.59 -3.14 -1.09
C GLU A 190 -7.21 -4.52 -0.55
N ILE A 191 -7.58 -4.80 0.70
CA ILE A 191 -7.32 -6.08 1.35
C ILE A 191 -8.40 -7.10 0.98
N ALA A 192 -9.64 -6.81 1.36
CA ALA A 192 -10.72 -7.78 1.33
C ALA A 192 -11.15 -8.20 -0.09
N VAL A 193 -11.11 -7.27 -1.06
CA VAL A 193 -11.46 -7.58 -2.44
C VAL A 193 -10.19 -7.95 -3.21
N ARG A 194 -9.26 -7.01 -3.35
CA ARG A 194 -8.14 -7.18 -4.28
C ARG A 194 -7.10 -8.18 -3.79
N ASN A 195 -6.62 -8.05 -2.55
CA ASN A 195 -5.56 -8.93 -2.06
C ASN A 195 -6.08 -10.35 -1.78
N PHE A 196 -7.23 -10.49 -1.12
CA PHE A 196 -7.73 -11.80 -0.73
C PHE A 196 -8.48 -12.54 -1.83
N THR A 197 -9.21 -11.88 -2.73
CA THR A 197 -10.13 -12.59 -3.64
C THR A 197 -9.79 -12.57 -5.12
N ASP A 198 -8.90 -11.67 -5.58
CA ASP A 198 -8.46 -11.73 -6.98
C ASP A 198 -7.82 -13.11 -7.26
N SER A 199 -8.18 -13.71 -8.40
CA SER A 199 -7.75 -15.07 -8.76
C SER A 199 -6.24 -15.21 -9.02
N TYR A 200 -5.57 -14.09 -9.31
CA TYR A 200 -4.12 -13.97 -9.45
C TYR A 200 -3.44 -13.49 -8.15
N ARG A 201 -4.19 -13.44 -7.04
CA ARG A 201 -3.70 -13.14 -5.69
C ARG A 201 -3.96 -14.34 -4.79
N TYR A 202 -4.46 -14.15 -3.57
CA TYR A 202 -4.71 -15.28 -2.66
C TYR A 202 -5.92 -16.15 -3.06
N ASN A 203 -6.81 -15.65 -3.93
CA ASN A 203 -7.95 -16.40 -4.48
C ASN A 203 -8.82 -17.13 -3.43
N LEU A 204 -9.11 -16.47 -2.31
CA LEU A 204 -9.75 -17.08 -1.12
C LEU A 204 -11.27 -17.10 -1.17
N LEU A 205 -11.91 -16.72 -2.28
CA LEU A 205 -13.37 -16.54 -2.34
C LEU A 205 -14.13 -17.82 -1.94
N GLU A 206 -13.66 -18.99 -2.37
CA GLU A 206 -14.30 -20.27 -2.04
C GLU A 206 -14.14 -20.61 -0.56
N SER A 207 -12.90 -20.60 -0.04
CA SER A 207 -12.63 -20.90 1.38
C SER A 207 -13.33 -19.94 2.34
N VAL A 208 -13.42 -18.66 1.97
CA VAL A 208 -14.13 -17.65 2.75
C VAL A 208 -15.64 -17.88 2.70
N ALA A 209 -16.20 -18.25 1.55
CA ALA A 209 -17.62 -18.56 1.45
C ALA A 209 -18.02 -19.80 2.28
N ASP A 210 -17.16 -20.82 2.31
CA ASP A 210 -17.35 -21.99 3.18
C ASP A 210 -17.30 -21.60 4.66
N ALA A 211 -16.38 -20.72 5.05
CA ALA A 211 -16.30 -20.17 6.39
C ALA A 211 -17.53 -19.31 6.77
N PHE A 212 -18.19 -18.70 5.78
CA PHE A 212 -19.46 -17.99 5.92
C PHE A 212 -20.68 -18.89 5.74
N GLU A 213 -20.48 -20.21 5.59
CA GLU A 213 -21.52 -21.21 5.52
C GLU A 213 -22.49 -21.01 4.34
N PHE A 214 -22.00 -20.45 3.22
CA PHE A 214 -22.77 -20.39 1.99
C PHE A 214 -22.81 -21.77 1.31
N ASP A 215 -24.01 -22.30 1.13
CA ASP A 215 -24.29 -23.62 0.56
C ASP A 215 -23.89 -23.76 -0.92
N THR A 216 -23.86 -22.65 -1.66
CA THR A 216 -23.51 -22.63 -3.08
C THR A 216 -22.92 -21.31 -3.53
N LEU A 217 -21.98 -21.37 -4.47
CA LEU A 217 -21.40 -20.21 -5.16
C LEU A 217 -21.84 -20.10 -6.63
N LYS A 218 -22.96 -20.73 -7.01
CA LYS A 218 -23.59 -20.49 -8.32
C LYS A 218 -23.92 -19.01 -8.46
N ASN A 219 -23.65 -18.42 -9.62
CA ASN A 219 -23.76 -16.97 -9.81
C ASN A 219 -25.18 -16.44 -9.51
N ASN A 220 -26.23 -17.21 -9.80
CA ASN A 220 -27.62 -16.81 -9.53
C ASN A 220 -28.02 -16.85 -8.04
N SER A 221 -27.18 -17.40 -7.15
CA SER A 221 -27.42 -17.30 -5.71
C SER A 221 -27.03 -15.94 -5.15
N PHE A 222 -26.11 -15.21 -5.82
CA PHE A 222 -25.46 -13.99 -5.32
C PHE A 222 -24.58 -14.20 -4.08
N ASN A 223 -24.25 -15.44 -3.72
CA ASN A 223 -23.42 -15.69 -2.54
C ASN A 223 -21.96 -15.25 -2.71
N LYS A 224 -21.44 -15.16 -3.94
CA LYS A 224 -20.12 -14.55 -4.20
C LYS A 224 -20.11 -13.08 -3.76
N ASP A 225 -21.16 -12.34 -4.11
CA ASP A 225 -21.32 -10.94 -3.73
C ASP A 225 -21.50 -10.79 -2.22
N ARG A 226 -22.33 -11.64 -1.60
CA ARG A 226 -22.50 -11.66 -0.12
C ARG A 226 -21.18 -11.97 0.58
N ALA A 227 -20.42 -12.97 0.12
CA ALA A 227 -19.11 -13.30 0.68
C ALA A 227 -18.13 -12.13 0.58
N LEU A 228 -18.14 -11.37 -0.52
CA LEU A 228 -17.31 -10.15 -0.61
C LEU A 228 -17.72 -9.09 0.41
N VAL A 229 -19.02 -8.87 0.63
CA VAL A 229 -19.50 -7.90 1.64
C VAL A 229 -19.06 -8.33 3.04
N GLU A 230 -19.30 -9.58 3.42
CA GLU A 230 -18.95 -10.13 4.74
C GLU A 230 -17.43 -10.17 4.96
N LEU A 231 -16.62 -10.42 3.93
CA LEU A 231 -15.16 -10.35 4.05
C LEU A 231 -14.65 -8.91 4.25
N ASN A 232 -15.30 -7.91 3.63
CA ASN A 232 -14.97 -6.51 3.89
C ASN A 232 -15.35 -6.11 5.33
N ASP A 233 -16.51 -6.56 5.82
CA ASP A 233 -16.93 -6.37 7.22
C ASP A 233 -15.89 -6.95 8.19
N ALA A 234 -15.51 -8.22 7.98
CA ALA A 234 -14.50 -8.92 8.77
C ALA A 234 -13.16 -8.15 8.81
N VAL A 235 -12.64 -7.74 7.65
CA VAL A 235 -11.37 -7.00 7.58
C VAL A 235 -11.48 -5.65 8.29
N TYR A 236 -12.53 -4.88 8.01
CA TYR A 236 -12.70 -3.55 8.60
C TYR A 236 -12.76 -3.64 10.13
N HIS A 237 -13.60 -4.52 10.67
CA HIS A 237 -13.75 -4.68 12.11
C HIS A 237 -12.52 -5.30 12.78
N SER A 238 -11.84 -6.24 12.13
CA SER A 238 -10.56 -6.78 12.65
C SER A 238 -9.51 -5.69 12.83
N PHE A 239 -9.35 -4.80 11.83
CA PHE A 239 -8.43 -3.67 11.93
C PHE A 239 -8.84 -2.69 13.03
N LYS A 240 -10.15 -2.39 13.17
CA LYS A 240 -10.64 -1.54 14.27
C LYS A 240 -10.39 -2.15 15.65
N ASN A 241 -10.60 -3.45 15.81
CA ASN A 241 -10.41 -4.15 17.07
C ASN A 241 -8.94 -4.15 17.50
N GLU A 242 -8.00 -4.26 16.55
CA GLU A 242 -6.55 -4.16 16.80
C GLU A 242 -6.04 -2.70 16.92
N GLY A 243 -6.95 -1.72 16.91
CA GLY A 243 -6.62 -0.29 16.99
C GLY A 243 -5.82 0.22 15.78
N VAL A 244 -5.92 -0.46 14.64
CA VAL A 244 -5.22 -0.10 13.39
C VAL A 244 -6.10 0.80 12.52
N SER A 245 -5.50 1.85 11.99
CA SER A 245 -6.15 2.81 11.11
C SER A 245 -6.54 2.14 9.80
N ILE A 246 -7.83 2.22 9.46
CA ILE A 246 -8.42 1.73 8.22
C ILE A 246 -9.64 2.61 7.90
N VAL A 247 -9.94 2.75 6.61
CA VAL A 247 -11.12 3.46 6.11
C VAL A 247 -11.96 2.56 5.20
N ASP A 248 -13.29 2.65 5.29
CA ASP A 248 -14.17 1.98 4.33
C ASP A 248 -14.25 2.78 3.02
N HIS A 249 -14.65 2.12 1.93
CA HIS A 249 -14.66 2.74 0.60
C HIS A 249 -15.67 3.89 0.46
N LEU A 250 -16.79 3.86 1.17
CA LEU A 250 -17.80 4.92 1.10
C LEU A 250 -17.31 6.18 1.83
N THR A 251 -16.72 6.02 3.02
CA THR A 251 -16.08 7.10 3.76
C THR A 251 -14.89 7.69 3.00
N ALA A 252 -14.05 6.86 2.39
CA ALA A 252 -12.92 7.32 1.58
C ALA A 252 -13.39 8.20 0.41
N SER A 253 -14.45 7.80 -0.30
CA SER A 253 -15.06 8.63 -1.35
C SER A 253 -15.69 9.91 -0.80
N LYS A 254 -16.32 9.88 0.38
CA LYS A 254 -16.85 11.12 1.01
C LYS A 254 -15.73 12.08 1.43
N GLN A 255 -14.58 11.57 1.87
CA GLN A 255 -13.38 12.39 2.10
C GLN A 255 -12.85 12.96 0.79
N PHE A 256 -12.88 12.18 -0.29
CA PHE A 256 -12.50 12.66 -1.63
C PHE A 256 -13.42 13.78 -2.14
N GLU A 257 -14.74 13.70 -1.92
CA GLU A 257 -15.66 14.82 -2.23
C GLU A 257 -15.28 16.11 -1.46
N ARG A 258 -14.79 15.99 -0.22
CA ARG A 258 -14.29 17.15 0.55
C ARG A 258 -12.98 17.67 -0.02
N PHE A 259 -12.10 16.80 -0.50
CA PHE A 259 -10.89 17.20 -1.22
C PHE A 259 -11.24 18.03 -2.45
N GLU A 260 -12.19 17.57 -3.28
CA GLU A 260 -12.62 18.31 -4.48
C GLU A 260 -13.18 19.69 -4.15
N LYS A 261 -14.00 19.79 -3.08
CA LYS A 261 -14.51 21.07 -2.59
C LYS A 261 -13.39 21.99 -2.11
N ASN A 262 -12.38 21.46 -1.43
CA ASN A 262 -11.24 22.25 -0.94
C ASN A 262 -10.38 22.75 -2.11
N GLU A 263 -10.08 21.91 -3.10
CA GLU A 263 -9.33 22.33 -4.29
C GLU A 263 -10.08 23.40 -5.08
N THR A 264 -11.40 23.24 -5.23
CA THR A 264 -12.25 24.24 -5.91
C THR A 264 -12.23 25.59 -5.18
N LYS A 265 -12.35 25.60 -3.85
CA LYS A 265 -12.27 26.83 -3.04
C LYS A 265 -10.95 27.58 -3.21
N GLU A 266 -9.90 26.82 -3.50
CA GLU A 266 -8.55 27.33 -3.71
C GLU A 266 -8.24 27.64 -5.18
N GLY A 267 -9.25 27.57 -6.06
CA GLY A 267 -9.11 27.86 -7.49
C GLY A 267 -8.32 26.82 -8.28
N ARG A 268 -8.26 25.57 -7.80
CA ARG A 268 -7.52 24.47 -8.45
C ARG A 268 -8.46 23.42 -9.04
N ASP A 269 -8.20 23.03 -10.28
CA ASP A 269 -8.86 21.89 -10.92
C ASP A 269 -8.38 20.55 -10.36
N VAL A 270 -9.29 19.59 -10.22
CA VAL A 270 -8.99 18.21 -9.79
C VAL A 270 -8.74 17.31 -10.99
N THR A 271 -7.59 16.63 -10.99
CA THR A 271 -7.25 15.55 -11.92
C THR A 271 -7.49 14.19 -11.29
N GLY A 272 -7.75 13.16 -12.11
CA GLY A 272 -8.07 11.82 -11.61
C GLY A 272 -8.16 10.76 -12.70
N LYS A 273 -7.91 9.49 -12.33
CA LYS A 273 -8.16 8.31 -13.16
C LYS A 273 -9.39 7.61 -12.61
N TRP A 274 -10.54 7.83 -13.24
CA TRP A 274 -11.85 7.32 -12.80
C TRP A 274 -11.82 5.84 -12.41
N SER A 275 -11.21 4.98 -13.23
CA SER A 275 -11.15 3.52 -13.00
C SER A 275 -10.34 3.09 -11.76
N TRP A 276 -9.57 4.00 -11.16
CA TRP A 276 -8.86 3.78 -9.89
C TRP A 276 -9.55 4.44 -8.70
N LEU A 277 -10.30 5.52 -8.94
CA LEU A 277 -11.05 6.23 -7.91
C LEU A 277 -12.36 5.52 -7.55
N ALA A 278 -13.00 4.85 -8.51
CA ALA A 278 -14.16 4.01 -8.24
C ALA A 278 -13.74 2.78 -7.42
N PRO A 279 -14.37 2.52 -6.26
CA PRO A 279 -14.00 1.37 -5.43
C PRO A 279 -14.44 0.05 -6.07
N SER A 280 -13.75 -1.05 -5.74
CA SER A 280 -14.03 -2.38 -6.32
C SER A 280 -15.27 -3.09 -5.73
N LEU A 281 -16.00 -2.44 -4.83
CA LEU A 281 -17.26 -2.93 -4.25
C LEU A 281 -18.25 -1.77 -4.20
N SER A 282 -19.48 -2.02 -4.64
CA SER A 282 -20.57 -1.03 -4.66
C SER A 282 -20.19 0.34 -5.25
N PRO A 283 -19.51 0.42 -6.42
CA PRO A 283 -18.98 1.68 -6.94
C PRO A 283 -20.05 2.73 -7.25
N THR A 284 -21.27 2.31 -7.53
CA THR A 284 -22.40 3.24 -7.81
C THR A 284 -22.84 4.03 -6.57
N LEU A 285 -22.43 3.64 -5.36
CA LEU A 285 -22.80 4.34 -4.12
C LEU A 285 -21.95 5.59 -3.84
N VAL A 286 -20.95 5.88 -4.66
CA VAL A 286 -20.02 7.00 -4.45
C VAL A 286 -20.13 8.06 -5.54
N SER A 287 -19.95 9.34 -5.17
CA SER A 287 -20.09 10.48 -6.10
C SER A 287 -19.17 10.39 -7.32
N ASN A 288 -17.92 10.00 -7.08
CA ASN A 288 -16.86 9.93 -8.10
C ASN A 288 -17.11 8.86 -9.18
N TYR A 289 -18.12 8.01 -9.03
CA TYR A 289 -18.54 7.09 -10.09
C TYR A 289 -19.36 7.77 -11.18
N HIS A 290 -20.16 8.78 -10.84
CA HIS A 290 -21.21 9.34 -11.69
C HIS A 290 -20.72 10.44 -12.66
N HIS A 291 -19.43 10.71 -12.71
CA HIS A 291 -18.83 11.69 -13.61
C HIS A 291 -17.38 11.33 -13.97
N GLY A 292 -16.90 11.84 -15.09
CA GLY A 292 -15.52 11.62 -15.55
C GLY A 292 -14.51 12.55 -14.87
N TYR A 293 -13.23 12.15 -14.90
CA TYR A 293 -12.10 12.96 -14.45
C TYR A 293 -11.11 13.19 -15.60
N LYS A 294 -10.52 14.38 -15.66
CA LYS A 294 -9.36 14.63 -16.53
C LYS A 294 -8.15 13.89 -15.95
N ASN A 295 -7.64 12.89 -16.67
CA ASN A 295 -6.45 12.14 -16.26
C ASN A 295 -5.15 12.79 -16.76
N GLU A 296 -5.09 14.12 -16.71
CA GLU A 296 -3.87 14.90 -16.95
C GLU A 296 -2.89 14.63 -15.81
N ILE A 297 -1.66 14.22 -16.12
CA ILE A 297 -0.62 13.99 -15.11
C ILE A 297 0.14 15.29 -14.93
N ARG A 298 0.03 15.89 -13.74
CA ARG A 298 0.76 17.11 -13.36
C ARG A 298 1.95 16.75 -12.49
N GLU A 299 3.03 17.53 -12.60
CA GLU A 299 4.18 17.43 -11.70
C GLU A 299 4.12 18.50 -10.60
N PRO A 300 4.66 18.24 -9.39
CA PRO A 300 5.27 16.98 -8.91
C PRO A 300 4.33 15.78 -8.91
N ASN A 301 4.84 14.54 -9.04
CA ASN A 301 4.04 13.30 -8.99
C ASN A 301 4.87 12.05 -8.70
N PHE A 302 4.18 10.93 -8.50
CA PHE A 302 4.76 9.59 -8.43
C PHE A 302 4.61 8.82 -9.74
N PHE A 303 5.67 8.15 -10.17
CA PHE A 303 5.72 7.41 -11.42
C PHE A 303 6.17 5.98 -11.17
N TYR A 304 5.67 5.02 -11.96
CA TYR A 304 6.29 3.71 -11.97
C TYR A 304 7.70 3.82 -12.51
N LYS A 305 8.62 3.07 -11.90
CA LYS A 305 9.97 2.89 -12.43
C LYS A 305 9.89 2.34 -13.85
N GLN A 306 10.68 2.89 -14.75
CA GLN A 306 10.85 2.26 -16.06
C GLN A 306 11.48 0.89 -15.82
N SER A 307 10.83 -0.16 -16.31
CA SER A 307 11.43 -1.50 -16.35
C SER A 307 12.69 -1.39 -17.19
N THR A 308 13.85 -1.47 -16.56
CA THR A 308 15.10 -1.69 -17.29
C THR A 308 14.99 -3.07 -17.88
N SER A 309 14.75 -3.15 -19.19
CA SER A 309 14.90 -4.37 -19.97
C SER A 309 16.34 -4.83 -19.80
N THR A 310 16.58 -5.77 -18.90
CA THR A 310 17.81 -6.55 -18.81
C THR A 310 17.50 -7.98 -19.18
#